data_AF-A0A4Q5XB79-F1
#
_entry.id   AF-A0A4Q5XB79-F1
#
_cell.length_a   1.000
_cell.length_b   1.000
_cell.length_c   1.000
_cell.angle_alpha   90.00
_cell.angle_beta   90.00
_cell.angle_gamma   90.00
#
_symmetry.space_group_name_H-M   'P 1'
#
loop_
_entity.id
_entity.type
_entity.pdbx_description
1 polymer ?
#
loop_
_entity_poly.entity_id
_entity_poly.type
_entity_poly.pdbx_seq_one_letter_code
_entity_poly.pdbx_strand_id
1 'polypeptide(L)'
;MAAWASGCSESGGAPGPNGGAPSGAAGAPLGGAPAGGGAAVPLGGNATSGGGSGSAGSSAAGSSAGVSASGGAPPLPVTSGHVAHCVNGYSPHPSDDSPDMKDGPAEFYPPGKDDPSLVDTTVQPEVLKWMTENSWQASHVEWHAIRACNLPGGGGLSKVNICRFTQLVPADQNCVSPGDGYQFLVFHRHMIQALKQLWPKHSEQFTGFSKFPSAAEDVPPQWRSAWKNWDADVVAAGKLGDEIDKPENLARFKDEGELGFWLQCNVGQKLMGAANMPWVGLHFVLHAKWARPGNTTHGVNNTDSNIDNYMFWKLHGWIDNVWEKYRVAKGLKPDDEQLKKDLVAQCQEMHTEIAIIQQDLDPEEVVDPNEPLPVESGFFHEQVRPLFESQKNLCSGCHAETGANAKLRLGGHVSSKDIVAGLVNQPSRDGGQFQLVVPGEPDQSWLYLKAAGKAETAGCQPSSSAQCIPGVMPPSMAGPTLSAEELATLRQWIADGAAGPP
;
A
#
# COMPACT_ATOMS: atom_id res chain seq x y z
N MET A 1 -25.31 -15.84 -3.45
CA MET A 1 -25.93 -14.62 -4.03
C MET A 1 -25.06 -13.45 -3.61
N ALA A 2 -24.38 -12.68 -4.46
CA ALA A 2 -24.21 -12.71 -5.91
C ALA A 2 -22.77 -12.23 -6.22
N ALA A 3 -21.99 -13.07 -6.90
CA ALA A 3 -20.72 -12.73 -7.54
C ALA A 3 -21.01 -12.60 -9.04
N TRP A 4 -20.65 -11.49 -9.67
CA TRP A 4 -20.81 -11.32 -11.11
C TRP A 4 -19.60 -10.63 -11.71
N ALA A 5 -18.77 -11.44 -12.37
CA ALA A 5 -17.94 -11.05 -13.48
C ALA A 5 -18.84 -10.91 -14.72
N SER A 6 -18.88 -9.72 -15.33
CA SER A 6 -19.62 -9.49 -16.57
C SER A 6 -18.68 -9.61 -17.76
N GLY A 7 -18.69 -10.79 -18.39
CA GLY A 7 -18.12 -11.02 -19.72
C GLY A 7 -19.14 -10.66 -20.80
N CYS A 8 -18.76 -9.82 -21.76
CA CYS A 8 -19.56 -9.54 -22.95
C CYS A 8 -19.30 -10.60 -24.02
N SER A 9 -20.37 -11.28 -24.46
CA SER A 9 -20.42 -12.10 -25.68
C SER A 9 -21.04 -11.27 -26.80
N GLU A 10 -20.35 -11.16 -27.93
CA GLU A 10 -20.89 -10.67 -29.19
C GLU A 10 -21.68 -11.77 -29.90
N SER A 11 -22.89 -11.44 -30.35
CA SER A 11 -23.47 -12.07 -31.54
C SER A 11 -24.24 -11.01 -32.33
N GLY A 12 -23.83 -10.83 -33.58
CA GLY A 12 -24.37 -9.82 -34.49
C GLY A 12 -25.72 -10.19 -35.09
N GLY A 13 -26.47 -9.15 -35.47
CA GLY A 13 -27.68 -9.25 -36.28
C GLY A 13 -28.09 -7.86 -36.77
N ALA A 14 -28.08 -7.68 -38.08
CA ALA A 14 -28.32 -6.42 -38.82
C ALA A 14 -29.81 -5.96 -38.81
N PRO A 15 -30.13 -4.73 -39.27
CA PRO A 15 -31.31 -3.97 -38.84
C PRO A 15 -32.51 -4.03 -39.81
N GLY A 16 -33.70 -3.71 -39.28
CA GLY A 16 -34.91 -3.39 -40.05
C GLY A 16 -35.88 -2.47 -39.26
N PRO A 17 -36.57 -1.49 -39.90
CA PRO A 17 -37.14 -0.32 -39.23
C PRO A 17 -38.68 -0.34 -39.10
N ASN A 18 -39.21 0.75 -38.49
CA ASN A 18 -40.61 1.15 -38.22
C ASN A 18 -41.01 0.89 -36.76
N GLY A 19 -41.54 1.82 -35.97
CA GLY A 19 -42.20 3.10 -36.23
C GLY A 19 -43.42 3.17 -35.29
N GLY A 20 -43.60 4.28 -34.56
CA GLY A 20 -44.88 4.58 -33.88
C GLY A 20 -44.86 4.64 -32.35
N ALA A 21 -44.79 5.85 -31.81
CA ALA A 21 -45.49 6.25 -30.58
C ALA A 21 -46.93 6.71 -30.99
N PRO A 22 -47.87 7.12 -30.09
CA PRO A 22 -47.72 7.43 -28.66
C PRO A 22 -48.95 7.07 -27.75
N SER A 23 -48.90 7.58 -26.51
CA SER A 23 -49.99 7.85 -25.55
C SER A 23 -50.59 6.66 -24.77
N GLY A 24 -50.93 6.73 -23.49
CA GLY A 24 -50.90 7.81 -22.50
C GLY A 24 -51.53 7.36 -21.17
N ALA A 25 -51.48 8.26 -20.19
CA ALA A 25 -52.36 8.43 -19.03
C ALA A 25 -52.43 7.37 -17.89
N ALA A 26 -51.89 7.81 -16.74
CA ALA A 26 -52.57 8.02 -15.45
C ALA A 26 -53.33 6.88 -14.74
N GLY A 27 -53.02 6.72 -13.44
CA GLY A 27 -54.03 6.35 -12.43
C GLY A 27 -53.57 5.39 -11.34
N ALA A 28 -52.99 5.93 -10.25
CA ALA A 28 -53.36 5.78 -8.83
C ALA A 28 -53.80 4.42 -8.19
N PRO A 29 -53.70 4.31 -6.83
CA PRO A 29 -53.17 3.13 -6.14
C PRO A 29 -54.19 2.38 -5.27
N LEU A 30 -53.93 1.10 -4.99
CA LEU A 30 -54.43 0.31 -3.84
C LEU A 30 -53.40 -0.84 -3.66
N GLY A 31 -52.76 -1.07 -2.52
CA GLY A 31 -53.36 -1.34 -1.21
C GLY A 31 -53.55 -2.85 -1.06
N GLY A 32 -52.71 -3.52 -0.27
CA GLY A 32 -52.94 -4.91 0.13
C GLY A 32 -51.69 -5.74 0.40
N ALA A 33 -51.28 -5.81 1.67
CA ALA A 33 -50.63 -7.02 2.17
C ALA A 33 -51.65 -8.17 2.19
N PRO A 34 -51.20 -9.42 2.10
CA PRO A 34 -51.22 -10.18 3.36
C PRO A 34 -50.00 -11.07 3.58
N ALA A 35 -49.83 -11.38 4.87
CA ALA A 35 -48.96 -12.39 5.42
C ALA A 35 -49.41 -13.83 5.12
N GLY A 36 -48.50 -14.76 5.39
CA GLY A 36 -48.72 -16.21 5.43
C GLY A 36 -47.78 -16.90 4.45
N GLY A 37 -46.83 -17.74 4.84
CA GLY A 37 -46.79 -18.61 6.02
C GLY A 37 -46.51 -20.02 5.51
N GLY A 38 -45.37 -20.58 5.93
CA GLY A 38 -45.10 -22.02 6.02
C GLY A 38 -45.10 -22.85 4.74
N ALA A 39 -43.95 -23.47 4.44
CA ALA A 39 -43.88 -24.92 4.28
C ALA A 39 -42.41 -25.34 4.17
N ALA A 40 -41.92 -25.96 5.24
CA ALA A 40 -40.82 -26.90 5.15
C ALA A 40 -41.32 -28.17 4.45
N VAL A 41 -40.54 -28.71 3.53
CA VAL A 41 -40.61 -30.13 3.15
C VAL A 41 -39.17 -30.65 3.02
N PRO A 42 -38.85 -31.78 3.67
CA PRO A 42 -37.51 -32.37 3.72
C PRO A 42 -37.29 -33.34 2.56
N LEU A 43 -36.07 -33.87 2.42
CA LEU A 43 -35.67 -35.22 1.96
C LEU A 43 -34.13 -35.20 1.81
N GLY A 44 -33.37 -35.92 2.64
CA GLY A 44 -33.02 -37.34 2.45
C GLY A 44 -31.77 -37.42 1.55
N GLY A 45 -30.61 -37.99 1.90
CA GLY A 45 -30.30 -39.12 2.75
C GLY A 45 -29.58 -40.19 1.91
N ASN A 46 -28.34 -40.51 2.31
CA ASN A 46 -27.52 -41.70 2.00
C ASN A 46 -26.71 -41.86 0.69
N ALA A 47 -25.38 -41.77 0.87
CA ALA A 47 -24.40 -42.87 0.93
C ALA A 47 -24.12 -43.81 -0.28
N THR A 48 -22.82 -43.78 -0.66
CA THR A 48 -21.87 -44.89 -0.90
C THR A 48 -21.71 -45.59 -2.26
N SER A 49 -20.44 -45.97 -2.49
CA SER A 49 -19.78 -46.75 -3.57
C SER A 49 -19.50 -45.98 -4.87
N GLY A 50 -18.32 -45.99 -5.47
CA GLY A 50 -17.13 -46.85 -5.34
C GLY A 50 -16.80 -47.44 -6.71
N GLY A 51 -15.57 -47.25 -7.20
CA GLY A 51 -15.07 -47.97 -8.38
C GLY A 51 -14.32 -47.10 -9.38
N GLY A 52 -13.00 -47.31 -9.47
CA GLY A 52 -12.12 -46.62 -10.40
C GLY A 52 -11.94 -47.32 -11.75
N SER A 53 -11.28 -46.58 -12.65
CA SER A 53 -10.57 -46.99 -13.86
C SER A 53 -9.88 -45.71 -14.36
N GLY A 54 -8.58 -45.61 -14.65
CA GLY A 54 -7.68 -46.59 -15.23
C GLY A 54 -7.19 -46.05 -16.59
N SER A 55 -6.07 -45.32 -16.56
CA SER A 55 -5.04 -45.12 -17.58
C SER A 55 -5.33 -44.69 -19.03
N ALA A 56 -4.51 -43.72 -19.46
CA ALA A 56 -3.85 -43.48 -20.76
C ALA A 56 -4.13 -42.03 -21.23
N GLY A 57 -3.17 -41.12 -21.39
CA GLY A 57 -1.80 -41.25 -21.89
C GLY A 57 -1.73 -40.40 -23.17
N SER A 58 -0.90 -39.35 -23.21
CA SER A 58 -0.22 -38.76 -24.39
C SER A 58 0.35 -37.36 -24.09
N SER A 59 1.65 -37.35 -23.84
CA SER A 59 2.74 -36.49 -24.33
C SER A 59 2.47 -35.22 -25.16
N ALA A 60 3.29 -34.19 -24.85
CA ALA A 60 3.95 -33.21 -25.74
C ALA A 60 3.08 -32.02 -26.25
N ALA A 61 3.54 -30.77 -26.39
CA ALA A 61 4.85 -30.13 -26.38
C ALA A 61 4.73 -28.59 -26.28
N GLY A 62 5.80 -27.92 -25.81
CA GLY A 62 6.32 -26.60 -26.24
C GLY A 62 5.51 -25.34 -25.86
N SER A 63 6.08 -24.22 -25.42
CA SER A 63 7.45 -23.73 -25.53
C SER A 63 7.70 -22.66 -24.46
N SER A 64 8.61 -22.93 -23.53
CA SER A 64 9.27 -21.92 -22.70
C SER A 64 10.39 -21.28 -23.54
N ALA A 65 10.13 -20.10 -24.09
CA ALA A 65 11.17 -19.27 -24.68
C ALA A 65 11.96 -18.63 -23.54
N GLY A 66 13.16 -19.16 -23.29
CA GLY A 66 14.16 -18.56 -22.44
C GLY A 66 14.65 -17.25 -23.05
N VAL A 67 14.50 -16.16 -22.31
CA VAL A 67 15.29 -14.96 -22.51
C VAL A 67 16.41 -15.01 -21.48
N SER A 68 17.60 -15.37 -21.96
CA SER A 68 18.84 -15.21 -21.20
C SER A 68 19.10 -13.72 -20.99
N ALA A 69 18.73 -13.20 -19.83
CA ALA A 69 19.23 -11.92 -19.34
C ALA A 69 20.60 -12.15 -18.68
N SER A 70 21.64 -12.11 -19.49
CA SER A 70 23.02 -11.93 -19.00
C SER A 70 23.13 -10.56 -18.35
N GLY A 71 23.40 -10.53 -17.04
CA GLY A 71 23.70 -9.30 -16.29
C GLY A 71 22.74 -8.95 -15.15
N GLY A 72 22.00 -9.92 -14.60
CA GLY A 72 21.21 -9.71 -13.38
C GLY A 72 22.11 -9.33 -12.21
N ALA A 73 22.01 -8.07 -11.75
CA ALA A 73 22.38 -7.74 -10.39
C ALA A 73 21.63 -8.72 -9.45
N PRO A 74 22.27 -9.26 -8.41
CA PRO A 74 21.59 -10.14 -7.46
C PRO A 74 20.36 -9.42 -6.90
N PRO A 75 19.27 -10.15 -6.57
CA PRO A 75 18.14 -9.55 -5.86
C PRO A 75 18.70 -8.86 -4.62
N LEU A 76 18.45 -7.55 -4.52
CA LEU A 76 18.85 -6.81 -3.34
C LEU A 76 18.17 -7.50 -2.15
N PRO A 77 18.91 -7.88 -1.08
CA PRO A 77 18.27 -8.35 0.13
C PRO A 77 17.28 -7.28 0.58
N VAL A 78 16.11 -7.70 1.10
CA VAL A 78 15.15 -6.82 1.77
C VAL A 78 15.88 -6.18 2.95
N THR A 79 16.49 -5.02 2.69
CA THR A 79 17.29 -4.27 3.66
C THR A 79 16.36 -3.43 4.52
N SER A 80 16.80 -3.03 5.69
CA SER A 80 16.06 -2.23 6.68
C SER A 80 15.61 -0.84 6.23
N GLY A 81 15.87 -0.47 4.99
CA GLY A 81 15.33 0.75 4.38
C GLY A 81 13.82 0.69 4.14
N HIS A 82 13.19 -0.49 4.23
CA HIS A 82 11.78 -0.68 3.85
C HIS A 82 10.77 -0.06 4.84
N VAL A 83 11.08 0.16 6.12
CA VAL A 83 10.16 0.89 7.02
C VAL A 83 10.69 2.28 7.40
N ALA A 84 12.01 2.49 7.29
CA ALA A 84 12.61 3.80 7.56
C ALA A 84 12.05 4.91 6.66
N HIS A 85 11.71 4.63 5.40
CA HIS A 85 11.12 5.64 4.53
C HIS A 85 9.66 5.98 4.88
N CYS A 86 8.94 5.14 5.64
CA CYS A 86 7.59 5.49 6.07
C CYS A 86 7.59 6.76 6.93
N VAL A 87 8.63 6.93 7.75
CA VAL A 87 8.81 8.11 8.61
C VAL A 87 9.59 9.22 7.89
N ASN A 88 10.61 8.85 7.13
CA ASN A 88 11.60 9.82 6.63
C ASN A 88 11.41 10.19 5.16
N GLY A 89 10.46 9.56 4.47
CA GLY A 89 10.27 9.66 3.04
C GLY A 89 11.24 8.79 2.24
N TYR A 90 10.90 8.59 0.97
CA TYR A 90 11.75 7.89 0.01
C TYR A 90 12.87 8.81 -0.49
N SER A 91 14.05 8.23 -0.68
CA SER A 91 15.07 8.88 -1.50
C SER A 91 14.69 8.76 -2.99
N PRO A 92 15.03 9.75 -3.84
CA PRO A 92 14.81 9.64 -5.27
C PRO A 92 15.42 8.36 -5.84
N HIS A 93 14.65 7.64 -6.66
CA HIS A 93 15.08 6.44 -7.34
C HIS A 93 16.13 6.80 -8.41
N PRO A 94 17.19 6.00 -8.62
CA PRO A 94 18.22 6.32 -9.61
C PRO A 94 17.70 6.54 -11.03
N SER A 95 16.54 5.96 -11.38
CA SER A 95 15.94 6.16 -12.69
C SER A 95 15.25 7.53 -12.86
N ASP A 96 15.04 8.31 -11.81
CA ASP A 96 14.54 9.70 -11.92
C ASP A 96 15.53 10.61 -12.66
N ASP A 97 16.81 10.22 -12.72
CA ASP A 97 17.85 10.87 -13.51
C ASP A 97 18.01 10.27 -14.92
N SER A 98 17.19 9.26 -15.28
CA SER A 98 17.29 8.61 -16.58
C SER A 98 16.92 9.59 -17.70
N PRO A 99 17.76 9.76 -18.74
CA PRO A 99 17.41 10.59 -19.89
C PRO A 99 16.28 9.98 -20.74
N ASP A 100 15.97 8.70 -20.53
CA ASP A 100 14.95 7.97 -21.29
C ASP A 100 13.56 8.07 -20.66
N MET A 101 13.49 8.40 -19.36
CA MET A 101 12.23 8.57 -18.64
C MET A 101 11.58 9.90 -19.03
N LYS A 102 10.27 9.85 -19.31
CA LYS A 102 9.49 11.01 -19.80
C LYS A 102 8.28 11.28 -18.92
N ASP A 103 7.83 12.53 -18.92
CA ASP A 103 6.52 12.86 -18.36
C ASP A 103 5.40 12.34 -19.26
N GLY A 104 4.23 12.10 -18.66
CA GLY A 104 3.07 11.57 -19.35
C GLY A 104 3.03 10.04 -19.43
N PRO A 105 2.03 9.51 -20.15
CA PRO A 105 1.78 8.07 -20.24
C PRO A 105 2.78 7.37 -21.16
N ALA A 106 3.13 6.14 -20.82
CA ALA A 106 3.76 5.19 -21.73
C ALA A 106 2.67 4.33 -22.41
N GLU A 107 2.84 4.04 -23.69
CA GLU A 107 1.95 3.12 -24.41
C GLU A 107 2.43 1.69 -24.21
N PHE A 108 1.53 0.82 -23.77
CA PHE A 108 1.74 -0.61 -23.64
C PHE A 108 0.82 -1.36 -24.61
N TYR A 109 1.45 -2.18 -25.45
CA TYR A 109 0.78 -3.04 -26.40
C TYR A 109 0.90 -4.48 -25.93
N PRO A 110 -0.21 -5.22 -25.72
CA PRO A 110 -0.14 -6.64 -25.41
C PRO A 110 0.69 -7.39 -26.46
N PRO A 111 1.51 -8.39 -26.08
CA PRO A 111 2.37 -9.10 -27.02
C PRO A 111 1.61 -9.60 -28.26
N GLY A 112 2.09 -9.22 -29.45
CA GLY A 112 1.48 -9.59 -30.73
C GLY A 112 0.22 -8.82 -31.12
N LYS A 113 -0.10 -7.70 -30.44
CA LYS A 113 -1.23 -6.82 -30.77
C LYS A 113 -0.77 -5.37 -30.93
N ASP A 114 -0.97 -4.80 -32.12
CA ASP A 114 -0.68 -3.39 -32.41
C ASP A 114 -1.96 -2.54 -32.55
N ASP A 115 -3.11 -3.08 -32.13
CA ASP A 115 -4.41 -2.41 -32.25
C ASP A 115 -4.49 -1.23 -31.25
N PRO A 116 -4.60 0.03 -31.72
CA PRO A 116 -4.71 1.20 -30.84
C PRO A 116 -5.96 1.20 -29.94
N SER A 117 -6.97 0.36 -30.22
CA SER A 117 -8.13 0.18 -29.36
C SER A 117 -7.85 -0.70 -28.13
N LEU A 118 -6.73 -1.43 -28.15
CA LEU A 118 -6.26 -2.34 -27.10
C LEU A 118 -5.00 -1.84 -26.37
N VAL A 119 -4.54 -0.63 -26.68
CA VAL A 119 -3.39 -0.01 -26.01
C VAL A 119 -3.74 0.33 -24.56
N ASP A 120 -2.92 -0.17 -23.65
CA ASP A 120 -2.89 0.32 -22.28
C ASP A 120 -1.97 1.53 -22.20
N THR A 121 -2.34 2.46 -21.37
CA THR A 121 -1.54 3.64 -21.10
C THR A 121 -1.09 3.58 -19.66
N THR A 122 0.18 3.25 -19.48
CA THR A 122 0.77 2.99 -18.17
C THR A 122 1.58 4.18 -17.68
N VAL A 123 1.98 4.14 -16.41
CA VAL A 123 3.16 4.91 -15.97
C VAL A 123 4.41 4.47 -16.74
N GLN A 124 5.49 5.24 -16.66
CA GLN A 124 6.74 4.94 -17.35
C GLN A 124 7.28 3.54 -16.97
N PRO A 125 7.95 2.83 -17.89
CA PRO A 125 8.42 1.46 -17.67
C PRO A 125 9.28 1.28 -16.42
N GLU A 126 10.08 2.29 -16.06
CA GLU A 126 10.90 2.29 -14.86
C GLU A 126 10.07 2.23 -13.57
N VAL A 127 8.95 2.96 -13.54
CA VAL A 127 8.00 2.96 -12.42
C VAL A 127 7.29 1.60 -12.35
N LEU A 128 6.81 1.08 -13.48
CA LEU A 128 6.17 -0.24 -13.55
C LEU A 128 7.08 -1.35 -13.04
N LYS A 129 8.33 -1.34 -13.50
CA LYS A 129 9.35 -2.31 -13.08
C LYS A 129 9.56 -2.22 -11.58
N TRP A 130 9.75 -1.02 -11.04
CA TRP A 130 9.93 -0.82 -9.60
C TRP A 130 8.72 -1.30 -8.78
N MET A 131 7.49 -0.95 -9.19
CA MET A 131 6.28 -1.40 -8.50
C MET A 131 6.16 -2.93 -8.49
N THR A 132 6.50 -3.57 -9.62
CA THR A 132 6.51 -5.03 -9.76
C THR A 132 7.55 -5.67 -8.84
N GLU A 133 8.78 -5.15 -8.84
CA GLU A 133 9.88 -5.64 -7.97
C GLU A 133 9.58 -5.46 -6.47
N ASN A 134 8.75 -4.47 -6.13
CA ASN A 134 8.32 -4.20 -4.75
C ASN A 134 6.92 -4.75 -4.43
N SER A 135 6.34 -5.58 -5.31
CA SER A 135 5.02 -6.22 -5.12
C SER A 135 3.86 -5.26 -4.81
N TRP A 136 3.94 -4.01 -5.29
CA TRP A 136 2.94 -2.97 -5.01
C TRP A 136 1.56 -3.32 -5.56
N GLN A 137 1.48 -3.95 -6.74
CA GLN A 137 0.20 -4.35 -7.32
C GLN A 137 -0.53 -5.38 -6.44
N ALA A 138 0.21 -6.39 -5.97
CA ALA A 138 -0.33 -7.42 -5.12
C ALA A 138 -0.72 -6.85 -3.73
N SER A 139 0.13 -6.04 -3.10
CA SER A 139 -0.23 -5.42 -1.82
C SER A 139 -1.43 -4.48 -1.95
N HIS A 140 -1.54 -3.68 -3.02
CA HIS A 140 -2.75 -2.89 -3.26
C HIS A 140 -4.04 -3.74 -3.29
N VAL A 141 -3.97 -4.95 -3.87
CA VAL A 141 -5.09 -5.91 -3.84
C VAL A 141 -5.34 -6.42 -2.41
N GLU A 142 -4.30 -6.79 -1.68
CA GLU A 142 -4.43 -7.29 -0.30
C GLU A 142 -4.99 -6.23 0.66
N TRP A 143 -4.56 -4.98 0.52
CA TRP A 143 -5.08 -3.84 1.27
C TRP A 143 -6.60 -3.66 1.11
N HIS A 144 -7.10 -3.84 -0.12
CA HIS A 144 -8.54 -3.85 -0.37
C HIS A 144 -9.22 -5.11 0.17
N ALA A 145 -8.56 -6.27 0.02
CA ALA A 145 -9.13 -7.56 0.42
C ALA A 145 -9.28 -7.69 1.95
N ILE A 146 -8.32 -7.18 2.73
CA ILE A 146 -8.31 -7.30 4.19
C ILE A 146 -9.44 -6.51 4.86
N ARG A 147 -9.83 -5.38 4.26
CA ARG A 147 -11.00 -4.57 4.67
C ARG A 147 -12.34 -5.24 4.36
N ALA A 148 -12.35 -6.33 3.60
CA ALA A 148 -13.57 -7.08 3.33
C ALA A 148 -13.72 -8.34 4.22
N CYS A 149 -12.74 -8.69 5.06
CA CYS A 149 -12.69 -9.99 5.74
C CYS A 149 -13.90 -10.30 6.64
N ASN A 150 -14.51 -9.29 7.27
CA ASN A 150 -15.69 -9.47 8.13
C ASN A 150 -17.01 -9.33 7.37
N LEU A 151 -16.98 -9.18 6.05
CA LEU A 151 -18.15 -9.11 5.20
C LEU A 151 -18.49 -10.48 4.59
N PRO A 152 -19.77 -10.76 4.26
CA PRO A 152 -20.13 -12.00 3.58
C PRO A 152 -19.39 -12.16 2.25
N GLY A 153 -18.60 -13.23 2.10
CA GLY A 153 -17.74 -13.45 0.93
C GLY A 153 -16.42 -12.66 0.95
N GLY A 154 -16.03 -12.15 2.12
CA GLY A 154 -14.85 -11.35 2.37
C GLY A 154 -13.53 -11.97 1.93
N GLY A 155 -12.57 -11.12 1.58
CA GLY A 155 -11.22 -11.54 1.16
C GLY A 155 -11.12 -12.15 -0.24
N GLY A 156 -12.21 -12.19 -1.02
CA GLY A 156 -12.25 -12.94 -2.29
C GLY A 156 -11.28 -12.48 -3.39
N LEU A 157 -10.65 -11.31 -3.27
CA LEU A 157 -9.59 -10.84 -4.17
C LEU A 157 -8.18 -11.26 -3.71
N SER A 158 -8.05 -11.70 -2.46
CA SER A 158 -6.77 -12.03 -1.86
C SER A 158 -6.12 -13.23 -2.54
N LYS A 159 -4.82 -13.10 -2.83
CA LYS A 159 -3.96 -14.15 -3.38
C LYS A 159 -3.20 -14.90 -2.27
N VAL A 160 -3.04 -14.27 -1.10
CA VAL A 160 -2.35 -14.86 0.07
C VAL A 160 -3.30 -15.27 1.20
N ASN A 161 -4.61 -15.26 0.95
CA ASN A 161 -5.64 -15.52 1.97
C ASN A 161 -5.52 -14.59 3.19
N ILE A 162 -5.36 -13.29 2.93
CA ILE A 162 -5.01 -12.25 3.92
C ILE A 162 -5.91 -12.24 5.16
N CYS A 163 -7.15 -12.72 5.07
CA CYS A 163 -8.06 -12.81 6.21
C CYS A 163 -7.63 -13.81 7.30
N ARG A 164 -6.61 -14.65 7.07
CA ARG A 164 -6.01 -15.48 8.14
C ARG A 164 -5.14 -14.67 9.12
N PHE A 165 -4.67 -13.49 8.70
CA PHE A 165 -3.89 -12.58 9.54
C PHE A 165 -4.85 -11.72 10.36
N THR A 166 -5.56 -12.35 11.30
CA THR A 166 -6.65 -11.70 12.05
C THR A 166 -6.19 -10.48 12.84
N GLN A 167 -4.91 -10.41 13.20
CA GLN A 167 -4.27 -9.27 13.85
C GLN A 167 -4.18 -8.04 12.95
N LEU A 168 -4.18 -8.22 11.63
CA LEU A 168 -4.12 -7.13 10.65
C LEU A 168 -5.51 -6.66 10.20
N VAL A 169 -6.58 -7.40 10.51
CA VAL A 169 -7.93 -7.07 10.03
C VAL A 169 -8.42 -5.78 10.68
N PRO A 170 -8.62 -4.69 9.92
CA PRO A 170 -8.96 -3.40 10.51
C PRO A 170 -10.37 -3.42 11.12
N ALA A 171 -10.57 -2.65 12.19
CA ALA A 171 -11.89 -2.52 12.81
C ALA A 171 -12.91 -1.89 11.84
N ASP A 172 -12.48 -0.92 11.04
CA ASP A 172 -13.26 -0.32 9.98
C ASP A 172 -13.19 -1.17 8.72
N GLN A 173 -14.34 -1.71 8.32
CA GLN A 173 -14.46 -2.60 7.17
C GLN A 173 -15.03 -1.84 5.97
N ASN A 174 -14.71 -2.35 4.77
CA ASN A 174 -15.00 -1.73 3.48
C ASN A 174 -16.47 -1.29 3.39
N CYS A 175 -16.68 0.02 3.30
CA CYS A 175 -17.98 0.64 3.18
C CYS A 175 -18.96 0.33 4.32
N VAL A 176 -18.46 0.18 5.54
CA VAL A 176 -19.27 -0.01 6.76
C VAL A 176 -19.32 1.25 7.62
N SER A 177 -18.19 1.95 7.77
CA SER A 177 -18.05 3.10 8.66
C SER A 177 -17.38 4.28 7.95
N PRO A 178 -17.42 5.50 8.53
CA PRO A 178 -16.64 6.62 8.01
C PRO A 178 -15.12 6.37 8.14
N GLY A 179 -14.70 5.54 9.11
CA GLY A 179 -13.29 5.23 9.33
C GLY A 179 -12.64 4.54 8.11
N ASP A 180 -13.37 3.66 7.44
CA ASP A 180 -12.91 3.04 6.18
C ASP A 180 -12.71 4.08 5.07
N GLY A 181 -13.65 5.02 4.95
CA GLY A 181 -13.54 6.13 4.01
C GLY A 181 -12.30 7.00 4.27
N TYR A 182 -11.98 7.26 5.54
CA TYR A 182 -10.76 7.98 5.91
C TYR A 182 -9.50 7.18 5.55
N GLN A 183 -9.47 5.88 5.88
CA GLN A 183 -8.34 5.01 5.54
C GLN A 183 -8.10 4.93 4.02
N PHE A 184 -9.16 4.87 3.21
CA PHE A 184 -9.08 4.95 1.75
C PHE A 184 -8.38 6.22 1.29
N LEU A 185 -8.75 7.38 1.84
CA LEU A 185 -8.13 8.65 1.50
C LEU A 185 -6.64 8.66 1.88
N VAL A 186 -6.31 8.22 3.11
CA VAL A 186 -4.93 8.20 3.61
C VAL A 186 -4.06 7.23 2.80
N PHE A 187 -4.53 6.02 2.51
CA PHE A 187 -3.78 5.00 1.78
C PHE A 187 -3.41 5.48 0.36
N HIS A 188 -4.37 6.00 -0.39
CA HIS A 188 -4.12 6.48 -1.74
C HIS A 188 -3.23 7.73 -1.74
N ARG A 189 -3.35 8.61 -0.74
CA ARG A 189 -2.41 9.73 -0.54
C ARG A 189 -1.00 9.22 -0.26
N HIS A 190 -0.84 8.20 0.60
CA HIS A 190 0.45 7.59 0.86
C HIS A 190 1.11 7.10 -0.44
N MET A 191 0.39 6.32 -1.25
CA MET A 191 0.89 5.83 -2.53
C MET A 191 1.33 6.97 -3.46
N ILE A 192 0.51 8.02 -3.61
CA ILE A 192 0.85 9.18 -4.45
C ILE A 192 2.11 9.90 -3.92
N GLN A 193 2.20 10.13 -2.60
CA GLN A 193 3.35 10.82 -2.00
C GLN A 193 4.63 10.00 -2.16
N ALA A 194 4.57 8.69 -1.93
CA ALA A 194 5.69 7.78 -2.09
C ALA A 194 6.26 7.82 -3.52
N LEU A 195 5.40 7.71 -4.54
CA LEU A 195 5.84 7.75 -5.93
C LEU A 195 6.38 9.13 -6.34
N LYS A 196 5.81 10.23 -5.83
CA LYS A 196 6.35 11.59 -6.05
C LYS A 196 7.72 11.80 -5.38
N GLN A 197 7.99 11.13 -4.26
CA GLN A 197 9.30 11.17 -3.60
C GLN A 197 10.35 10.33 -4.32
N LEU A 198 9.95 9.17 -4.87
CA LEU A 198 10.80 8.31 -5.69
C LEU A 198 11.14 8.95 -7.04
N TRP A 199 10.21 9.66 -7.67
CA TRP A 199 10.42 10.31 -8.96
C TRP A 199 10.02 11.79 -8.96
N PRO A 200 10.73 12.66 -8.23
CA PRO A 200 10.37 14.07 -8.12
C PRO A 200 10.44 14.81 -9.46
N LYS A 201 11.38 14.45 -10.36
CA LYS A 201 11.48 15.07 -11.69
C LYS A 201 10.36 14.65 -12.64
N HIS A 202 9.72 13.52 -12.35
CA HIS A 202 8.62 12.96 -13.13
C HIS A 202 7.31 12.86 -12.35
N SER A 203 7.16 13.71 -11.32
CA SER A 203 5.99 13.75 -10.44
C SER A 203 4.68 14.12 -11.15
N GLU A 204 4.76 14.58 -12.40
CA GLU A 204 3.62 14.79 -13.29
C GLU A 204 2.79 13.50 -13.40
N GLN A 205 3.42 12.33 -13.54
CA GLN A 205 2.70 11.05 -13.69
C GLN A 205 1.69 10.80 -12.56
N PHE A 206 2.03 11.24 -11.35
CA PHE A 206 1.23 11.07 -10.13
C PHE A 206 0.46 12.32 -9.73
N THR A 207 0.52 13.37 -10.56
CA THR A 207 -0.26 14.59 -10.36
C THR A 207 -1.64 14.41 -10.99
N GLY A 208 -2.65 14.49 -10.13
CA GLY A 208 -4.06 14.33 -10.49
C GLY A 208 -4.60 15.40 -11.42
N PHE A 209 -5.80 15.17 -11.94
CA PHE A 209 -6.56 16.25 -12.56
C PHE A 209 -6.86 17.35 -11.55
N SER A 210 -6.74 18.60 -11.99
CA SER A 210 -7.07 19.78 -11.16
C SER A 210 -8.57 19.99 -10.98
N LYS A 211 -9.38 19.39 -11.85
CA LYS A 211 -10.83 19.38 -11.85
C LYS A 211 -11.35 18.05 -12.40
N PHE A 212 -12.61 17.75 -12.15
CA PHE A 212 -13.25 16.57 -12.70
C PHE A 212 -13.23 16.63 -14.24
N PRO A 213 -12.78 15.58 -14.95
CA PRO A 213 -12.77 15.58 -16.40
C PRO A 213 -14.21 15.57 -16.92
N SER A 214 -14.64 16.64 -17.56
CA SER A 214 -16.02 16.87 -18.00
C SER A 214 -16.19 16.82 -19.51
N ALA A 215 -15.09 16.93 -20.25
CA ALA A 215 -15.03 16.86 -21.71
C ALA A 215 -13.78 16.07 -22.17
N ALA A 216 -13.77 15.65 -23.43
CA ALA A 216 -12.66 14.88 -24.00
C ALA A 216 -11.33 15.64 -23.93
N GLU A 217 -11.35 16.97 -24.01
CA GLU A 217 -10.16 17.81 -23.97
C GLU A 217 -9.52 17.84 -22.58
N ASP A 218 -10.27 17.50 -21.53
CA ASP A 218 -9.79 17.46 -20.14
C ASP A 218 -8.86 16.25 -19.88
N VAL A 219 -8.81 15.27 -20.80
CA VAL A 219 -7.97 14.07 -20.66
C VAL A 219 -6.83 14.03 -21.67
N PRO A 220 -5.76 13.23 -21.41
CA PRO A 220 -4.63 13.17 -22.33
C PRO A 220 -5.05 12.68 -23.72
N PRO A 221 -4.34 13.12 -24.79
CA PRO A 221 -4.70 12.82 -26.18
C PRO A 221 -5.04 11.35 -26.47
N GLN A 222 -4.33 10.41 -25.85
CA GLN A 222 -4.47 8.96 -26.03
C GLN A 222 -5.84 8.41 -25.58
N TRP A 223 -6.59 9.15 -24.76
CA TRP A 223 -7.92 8.74 -24.28
C TRP A 223 -9.07 9.49 -24.93
N ARG A 224 -8.80 10.53 -25.72
CA ARG A 224 -9.87 11.36 -26.31
C ARG A 224 -10.77 10.59 -27.26
N SER A 225 -10.20 9.64 -28.01
CA SER A 225 -10.96 8.74 -28.90
C SER A 225 -11.85 7.74 -28.15
N ALA A 226 -11.50 7.43 -26.89
CA ALA A 226 -12.26 6.56 -26.01
C ALA A 226 -13.31 7.30 -25.19
N TRP A 227 -13.34 8.63 -25.29
CA TRP A 227 -14.21 9.48 -24.50
C TRP A 227 -15.68 9.13 -24.75
N LYS A 228 -16.42 9.01 -23.66
CA LYS A 228 -17.88 8.97 -23.65
C LYS A 228 -18.35 10.07 -22.73
N ASN A 229 -19.50 10.67 -22.97
CA ASN A 229 -20.04 11.64 -22.01
C ASN A 229 -20.39 10.94 -20.70
N TRP A 230 -20.30 11.69 -19.61
CA TRP A 230 -20.75 11.24 -18.29
C TRP A 230 -22.27 11.39 -18.18
N ASP A 231 -22.88 10.55 -17.36
CA ASP A 231 -24.25 10.77 -16.93
C ASP A 231 -24.34 12.05 -16.08
N ALA A 232 -25.50 12.71 -16.12
CA ALA A 232 -25.69 14.00 -15.46
C ALA A 232 -25.38 13.96 -13.95
N ASP A 233 -25.73 12.86 -13.28
CA ASP A 233 -25.48 12.68 -11.85
C ASP A 233 -23.98 12.57 -11.54
N VAL A 234 -23.20 11.92 -12.42
CA VAL A 234 -21.74 11.83 -12.29
C VAL A 234 -21.11 13.22 -12.43
N VAL A 235 -21.57 14.01 -13.41
CA VAL A 235 -21.09 15.39 -13.61
C VAL A 235 -21.41 16.26 -12.39
N ALA A 236 -22.62 16.11 -11.83
CA ALA A 236 -23.02 16.82 -10.62
C ALA A 236 -22.15 16.43 -9.41
N ALA A 237 -21.86 15.14 -9.24
CA ALA A 237 -20.98 14.64 -8.19
C ALA A 237 -19.52 15.12 -8.37
N GLY A 238 -18.99 15.08 -9.59
CA GLY A 238 -17.67 15.62 -9.92
C GLY A 238 -17.57 17.11 -9.61
N LYS A 239 -18.60 17.90 -9.97
CA LYS A 239 -18.68 19.32 -9.62
C LYS A 239 -18.75 19.55 -8.11
N LEU A 240 -19.48 18.72 -7.37
CA LEU A 240 -19.52 18.79 -5.90
C LEU A 240 -18.12 18.60 -5.32
N GLY A 241 -17.34 17.64 -5.83
CA GLY A 241 -15.94 17.45 -5.44
C GLY A 241 -15.06 18.63 -5.80
N ASP A 242 -15.17 19.17 -7.02
CA ASP A 242 -14.37 20.33 -7.47
C ASP A 242 -14.60 21.58 -6.60
N GLU A 243 -15.82 21.75 -6.11
CA GLU A 243 -16.32 22.86 -5.31
C GLU A 243 -16.56 22.46 -3.84
N ILE A 244 -15.86 21.44 -3.35
CA ILE A 244 -16.05 20.87 -2.00
C ILE A 244 -15.85 21.89 -0.88
N ASP A 245 -15.06 22.93 -1.13
CA ASP A 245 -14.73 24.05 -0.24
C ASP A 245 -15.85 25.07 -0.05
N LYS A 246 -16.94 24.98 -0.84
CA LYS A 246 -18.12 25.84 -0.64
C LYS A 246 -18.86 25.46 0.66
N PRO A 247 -19.36 26.43 1.44
CA PRO A 247 -20.03 26.16 2.72
C PRO A 247 -21.16 25.12 2.63
N GLU A 248 -21.98 25.17 1.58
CA GLU A 248 -23.08 24.24 1.34
C GLU A 248 -22.64 22.82 0.97
N ASN A 249 -21.41 22.64 0.46
CA ASN A 249 -20.83 21.33 0.16
C ASN A 249 -20.06 20.80 1.37
N LEU A 250 -19.30 21.64 2.06
CA LEU A 250 -18.60 21.31 3.32
C LEU A 250 -19.57 20.84 4.41
N ALA A 251 -20.76 21.43 4.49
CA ALA A 251 -21.76 21.07 5.48
C ALA A 251 -22.39 19.69 5.25
N ARG A 252 -22.18 19.08 4.07
CA ARG A 252 -22.69 17.74 3.74
C ARG A 252 -21.91 16.61 4.38
N PHE A 253 -20.65 16.87 4.72
CA PHE A 253 -19.75 15.88 5.30
C PHE A 253 -19.32 16.37 6.67
N LYS A 254 -19.65 15.59 7.70
CA LYS A 254 -19.28 15.89 9.08
C LYS A 254 -17.76 15.95 9.23
N ASP A 255 -17.08 14.94 8.69
CA ASP A 255 -15.64 14.73 8.78
C ASP A 255 -15.08 14.13 7.47
N GLU A 256 -13.76 13.92 7.47
CA GLU A 256 -13.01 13.37 6.34
C GLU A 256 -13.44 11.93 6.00
N GLY A 257 -13.85 11.17 7.01
CA GLY A 257 -14.33 9.80 6.84
C GLY A 257 -15.63 9.73 6.06
N GLU A 258 -16.60 10.61 6.36
CA GLU A 258 -17.83 10.71 5.58
C GLU A 258 -17.56 11.14 4.13
N LEU A 259 -16.59 12.03 3.90
CA LEU A 259 -16.17 12.42 2.54
C LEU A 259 -15.55 11.23 1.79
N GLY A 260 -14.62 10.52 2.43
CA GLY A 260 -13.96 9.36 1.85
C GLY A 260 -14.96 8.24 1.51
N PHE A 261 -15.91 7.98 2.42
CA PHE A 261 -16.98 7.00 2.19
C PHE A 261 -17.80 7.36 0.94
N TRP A 262 -18.16 8.64 0.78
CA TRP A 262 -18.90 9.10 -0.40
C TRP A 262 -18.13 8.95 -1.71
N LEU A 263 -16.80 9.15 -1.68
CA LEU A 263 -15.92 8.99 -2.83
C LEU A 263 -15.74 7.51 -3.21
N GLN A 264 -15.49 6.64 -2.23
CA GLN A 264 -15.12 5.24 -2.41
C GLN A 264 -16.32 4.32 -2.71
N CYS A 265 -17.39 4.41 -1.93
CA CYS A 265 -18.35 3.31 -1.78
C CYS A 265 -19.43 3.23 -2.85
N ASN A 266 -19.90 2.02 -3.16
CA ASN A 266 -20.82 1.78 -4.29
C ASN A 266 -22.17 2.51 -4.19
N VAL A 267 -22.78 2.74 -5.36
CA VAL A 267 -24.09 3.41 -5.46
C VAL A 267 -25.12 2.66 -4.63
N GLY A 268 -25.83 3.41 -3.78
CA GLY A 268 -26.89 2.89 -2.94
C GLY A 268 -26.42 2.31 -1.60
N GLN A 269 -25.12 2.23 -1.35
CA GLN A 269 -24.62 1.99 0.00
C GLN A 269 -24.90 3.21 0.88
N LYS A 270 -25.42 2.95 2.08
CA LYS A 270 -25.80 3.98 3.05
C LYS A 270 -24.96 3.84 4.29
N LEU A 271 -24.27 4.92 4.63
CA LEU A 271 -23.64 5.04 5.91
C LEU A 271 -24.71 5.31 6.98
N MET A 272 -24.81 4.42 7.98
CA MET A 272 -25.81 4.57 9.05
C MET A 272 -25.56 5.86 9.82
N GLY A 273 -26.60 6.71 9.93
CA GLY A 273 -26.52 7.97 10.66
C GLY A 273 -25.97 9.17 9.87
N ALA A 274 -25.52 8.96 8.63
CA ALA A 274 -25.12 10.05 7.73
C ALA A 274 -26.34 10.57 6.92
N ALA A 275 -26.26 11.82 6.46
CA ALA A 275 -27.24 12.34 5.52
C ALA A 275 -27.23 11.50 4.24
N ASN A 276 -28.41 11.05 3.77
CA ASN A 276 -28.52 10.36 2.47
C ASN A 276 -28.02 11.31 1.37
N MET A 277 -26.82 11.05 0.86
CA MET A 277 -26.24 11.79 -0.24
C MET A 277 -26.73 11.17 -1.55
N PRO A 278 -27.32 11.95 -2.48
CA PRO A 278 -27.65 11.43 -3.79
C PRO A 278 -26.34 11.10 -4.50
N TRP A 279 -26.20 9.82 -4.88
CA TRP A 279 -25.08 9.26 -5.64
C TRP A 279 -23.81 8.94 -4.81
N VAL A 280 -23.34 7.68 -4.85
CA VAL A 280 -22.23 7.15 -4.04
C VAL A 280 -21.40 6.24 -4.96
N GLY A 281 -20.08 6.40 -5.11
CA GLY A 281 -19.26 5.47 -5.92
C GLY A 281 -18.55 6.09 -7.10
N LEU A 282 -18.17 7.37 -6.94
CA LEU A 282 -17.30 8.06 -7.89
C LEU A 282 -16.07 7.22 -8.21
N HIS A 283 -15.41 6.66 -7.20
CA HIS A 283 -14.24 5.79 -7.39
C HIS A 283 -14.49 4.66 -8.40
N PHE A 284 -15.51 3.83 -8.19
CA PHE A 284 -15.84 2.72 -9.10
C PHE A 284 -16.20 3.20 -10.51
N VAL A 285 -16.96 4.29 -10.61
CA VAL A 285 -17.36 4.86 -11.91
C VAL A 285 -16.17 5.46 -12.66
N LEU A 286 -15.23 6.07 -11.94
CA LEU A 286 -13.98 6.56 -12.50
C LEU A 286 -13.14 5.41 -13.07
N HIS A 287 -13.03 4.29 -12.35
CA HIS A 287 -12.35 3.10 -12.88
C HIS A 287 -13.05 2.50 -14.10
N ALA A 288 -14.38 2.32 -14.02
CA ALA A 288 -15.18 1.72 -15.08
C ALA A 288 -15.19 2.56 -16.37
N LYS A 289 -15.15 3.90 -16.26
CA LYS A 289 -15.14 4.81 -17.41
C LYS A 289 -14.04 4.51 -18.42
N TRP A 290 -12.87 4.19 -17.90
CA TRP A 290 -11.65 4.04 -18.68
C TRP A 290 -11.30 2.58 -18.94
N ALA A 291 -12.20 1.67 -18.58
CA ALA A 291 -12.09 0.27 -18.94
C ALA A 291 -12.09 0.13 -20.47
N ARG A 292 -11.04 -0.47 -21.01
CA ARG A 292 -10.95 -0.85 -22.43
C ARG A 292 -11.60 -2.22 -22.66
N PRO A 293 -12.12 -2.51 -23.86
CA PRO A 293 -12.63 -3.84 -24.19
C PRO A 293 -11.61 -4.94 -23.88
N GLY A 294 -12.06 -6.02 -23.26
CA GLY A 294 -11.22 -7.19 -22.96
C GLY A 294 -10.47 -7.15 -21.63
N ASN A 295 -10.62 -6.09 -20.82
CA ASN A 295 -9.91 -5.89 -19.54
C ASN A 295 -8.41 -6.20 -19.68
N THR A 296 -7.73 -5.30 -20.37
CA THR A 296 -6.33 -5.38 -20.74
C THR A 296 -5.40 -5.50 -19.52
N THR A 297 -4.19 -6.00 -19.74
CA THR A 297 -3.23 -6.37 -18.68
C THR A 297 -3.00 -5.26 -17.66
N HIS A 298 -2.93 -4.00 -18.09
CA HIS A 298 -2.74 -2.82 -17.24
C HIS A 298 -3.95 -1.87 -17.32
N GLY A 299 -5.14 -2.43 -17.58
CA GLY A 299 -6.37 -1.65 -17.65
C GLY A 299 -6.77 -1.07 -16.29
N VAL A 300 -7.35 0.13 -16.28
CA VAL A 300 -7.80 0.80 -15.04
C VAL A 300 -8.81 -0.05 -14.25
N ASN A 301 -9.59 -0.90 -14.92
CA ASN A 301 -10.58 -1.76 -14.29
C ASN A 301 -10.04 -3.16 -13.95
N ASN A 302 -8.76 -3.43 -14.20
CA ASN A 302 -8.11 -4.66 -13.78
C ASN A 302 -7.59 -4.49 -12.34
N THR A 303 -8.37 -4.93 -11.35
CA THR A 303 -8.02 -4.75 -9.94
C THR A 303 -6.65 -5.30 -9.55
N ASP A 304 -6.15 -6.31 -10.28
CA ASP A 304 -4.85 -6.92 -10.05
C ASP A 304 -3.65 -6.04 -10.43
N SER A 305 -3.86 -4.99 -11.22
CA SER A 305 -2.79 -4.20 -11.85
C SER A 305 -3.21 -2.78 -12.24
N ASN A 306 -4.35 -2.30 -11.76
CA ASN A 306 -4.91 -0.99 -12.14
C ASN A 306 -3.96 0.17 -11.81
N ILE A 307 -3.14 0.02 -10.77
CA ILE A 307 -2.10 0.99 -10.37
C ILE A 307 -0.99 1.15 -11.42
N ASP A 308 -0.89 0.23 -12.38
CA ASP A 308 0.02 0.37 -13.52
C ASP A 308 -0.46 1.44 -14.50
N ASN A 309 -1.77 1.69 -14.54
CA ASN A 309 -2.38 2.58 -15.50
C ASN A 309 -2.15 4.04 -15.15
N TYR A 310 -1.71 4.85 -16.11
CA TYR A 310 -1.54 6.28 -15.92
C TYR A 310 -2.81 6.99 -15.46
N MET A 311 -3.97 6.58 -15.99
CA MET A 311 -5.26 7.19 -15.64
C MET A 311 -5.66 6.91 -14.19
N PHE A 312 -5.23 5.79 -13.59
CA PHE A 312 -5.43 5.52 -12.16
C PHE A 312 -4.91 6.70 -11.33
N TRP A 313 -3.67 7.11 -11.57
CA TRP A 313 -3.02 8.20 -10.84
C TRP A 313 -3.66 9.55 -11.10
N LYS A 314 -4.17 9.80 -12.31
CA LYS A 314 -4.89 11.05 -12.61
C LYS A 314 -6.20 11.18 -11.85
N LEU A 315 -6.91 10.07 -11.71
CA LEU A 315 -8.16 10.00 -10.99
C LEU A 315 -7.95 10.07 -9.48
N HIS A 316 -7.04 9.26 -8.94
CA HIS A 316 -6.72 9.26 -7.51
C HIS A 316 -6.08 10.57 -7.05
N GLY A 317 -5.26 11.21 -7.89
CA GLY A 317 -4.78 12.55 -7.58
C GLY A 317 -5.88 13.62 -7.61
N TRP A 318 -6.95 13.45 -8.41
CA TRP A 318 -8.12 14.33 -8.32
C TRP A 318 -8.87 14.12 -7.01
N ILE A 319 -9.10 12.86 -6.60
CA ILE A 319 -9.68 12.51 -5.30
C ILE A 319 -8.87 13.13 -4.16
N ASP A 320 -7.55 13.03 -4.22
CA ASP A 320 -6.63 13.63 -3.24
C ASP A 320 -6.73 15.16 -3.20
N ASN A 321 -6.84 15.82 -4.36
CA ASN A 321 -7.06 17.27 -4.45
C ASN A 321 -8.42 17.70 -3.85
N VAL A 322 -9.49 16.91 -4.06
CA VAL A 322 -10.80 17.14 -3.43
C VAL A 322 -10.66 17.05 -1.92
N TRP A 323 -10.01 16.00 -1.42
CA TRP A 323 -9.79 15.84 0.01
C TRP A 323 -8.95 16.96 0.61
N GLU A 324 -7.89 17.39 -0.07
CA GLU A 324 -7.05 18.50 0.39
C GLU A 324 -7.83 19.81 0.50
N LYS A 325 -8.65 20.14 -0.51
CA LYS A 325 -9.55 21.31 -0.45
C LYS A 325 -10.50 21.22 0.74
N TYR A 326 -11.08 20.04 1.01
CA TYR A 326 -11.94 19.82 2.16
C TYR A 326 -11.21 20.07 3.48
N ARG A 327 -10.00 19.50 3.65
CA ARG A 327 -9.18 19.66 4.84
C ARG A 327 -8.86 21.13 5.11
N VAL A 328 -8.33 21.83 4.10
CA VAL A 328 -7.99 23.26 4.21
C VAL A 328 -9.22 24.09 4.59
N ALA A 329 -10.37 23.83 3.96
CA ALA A 329 -11.59 24.57 4.24
C ALA A 329 -12.21 24.26 5.62
N LYS A 330 -11.91 23.09 6.20
CA LYS A 330 -12.22 22.75 7.61
C LYS A 330 -11.17 23.25 8.61
N GLY A 331 -10.12 23.93 8.14
CA GLY A 331 -9.05 24.46 8.99
C GLY A 331 -8.02 23.41 9.44
N LEU A 332 -8.02 22.23 8.81
CA LEU A 332 -7.02 21.19 9.04
C LEU A 332 -5.76 21.52 8.24
N LYS A 333 -4.59 21.20 8.81
CA LYS A 333 -3.30 21.49 8.15
C LYS A 333 -2.90 20.32 7.26
N PRO A 334 -2.19 20.55 6.14
CA PRO A 334 -1.68 19.47 5.29
C PRO A 334 -0.67 18.56 6.02
N ASP A 335 -0.07 19.05 7.10
CA ASP A 335 1.02 18.43 7.85
C ASP A 335 0.71 18.29 9.35
N ASP A 336 -0.56 18.17 9.74
CA ASP A 336 -0.86 17.88 11.14
C ASP A 336 -0.36 16.49 11.57
N GLU A 337 -0.12 16.35 12.87
CA GLU A 337 0.51 15.16 13.45
C GLU A 337 -0.36 13.91 13.35
N GLN A 338 -1.69 14.05 13.27
CA GLN A 338 -2.57 12.90 13.11
C GLN A 338 -2.43 12.34 11.68
N LEU A 339 -2.54 13.20 10.66
CA LEU A 339 -2.37 12.78 9.26
C LEU A 339 -0.97 12.17 9.02
N LYS A 340 0.10 12.74 9.61
CA LYS A 340 1.44 12.15 9.50
C LYS A 340 1.50 10.74 10.06
N LYS A 341 0.92 10.50 11.24
CA LYS A 341 0.87 9.17 11.85
C LYS A 341 0.06 8.19 11.00
N ASP A 342 -1.07 8.64 10.47
CA ASP A 342 -1.93 7.78 9.67
C ASP A 342 -1.28 7.43 8.32
N LEU A 343 -0.54 8.36 7.70
CA LEU A 343 0.27 8.07 6.51
C LEU A 343 1.40 7.08 6.78
N VAL A 344 2.07 7.19 7.94
CA VAL A 344 3.08 6.22 8.38
C VAL A 344 2.45 4.84 8.58
N ALA A 345 1.28 4.79 9.23
CA ALA A 345 0.58 3.53 9.49
C ALA A 345 0.16 2.81 8.20
N GLN A 346 -0.32 3.56 7.19
CA GLN A 346 -0.66 3.00 5.88
C GLN A 346 0.58 2.52 5.11
N CYS A 347 1.71 3.22 5.22
CA CYS A 347 2.98 2.74 4.67
C CYS A 347 3.41 1.41 5.32
N GLN A 348 3.35 1.33 6.64
CA GLN A 348 3.72 0.14 7.40
C GLN A 348 2.82 -1.06 7.12
N GLU A 349 1.51 -0.84 6.98
CA GLU A 349 0.53 -1.85 6.55
C GLU A 349 0.91 -2.42 5.18
N MET A 350 1.17 -1.55 4.20
CA MET A 350 1.57 -1.96 2.85
C MET A 350 2.88 -2.77 2.86
N HIS A 351 3.88 -2.39 3.67
CA HIS A 351 5.12 -3.18 3.80
C HIS A 351 4.91 -4.54 4.43
N THR A 352 3.99 -4.64 5.37
CA THR A 352 3.66 -5.92 6.01
C THR A 352 3.00 -6.86 5.02
N GLU A 353 2.08 -6.35 4.20
CA GLU A 353 1.48 -7.12 3.11
C GLU A 353 2.53 -7.53 2.07
N ILE A 354 3.42 -6.62 1.66
CA ILE A 354 4.54 -6.94 0.75
C ILE A 354 5.40 -8.05 1.33
N ALA A 355 5.72 -8.01 2.64
CA ALA A 355 6.50 -9.05 3.30
C ALA A 355 5.78 -10.39 3.30
N ILE A 356 4.47 -10.42 3.60
CA ILE A 356 3.65 -11.64 3.50
C ILE A 356 3.71 -12.21 2.08
N ILE A 357 3.54 -11.37 1.05
CA ILE A 357 3.54 -11.79 -0.34
C ILE A 357 4.91 -12.32 -0.79
N GLN A 358 5.98 -11.60 -0.47
CA GLN A 358 7.33 -11.93 -0.97
C GLN A 358 8.00 -13.07 -0.20
N GLN A 359 7.65 -13.24 1.07
CA GLN A 359 8.29 -14.21 1.96
C GLN A 359 7.40 -15.40 2.32
N ASP A 360 6.13 -15.40 1.88
CA ASP A 360 5.15 -16.46 2.15
C ASP A 360 5.00 -16.72 3.66
N LEU A 361 4.85 -15.62 4.43
CA LEU A 361 4.83 -15.67 5.91
C LEU A 361 3.55 -16.32 6.43
N ASP A 362 3.67 -17.05 7.54
CA ASP A 362 2.52 -17.53 8.30
C ASP A 362 2.01 -16.47 9.30
N PRO A 363 0.74 -16.53 9.75
CA PRO A 363 0.15 -15.55 10.67
C PRO A 363 0.92 -15.35 11.97
N GLU A 364 1.53 -16.41 12.50
CA GLU A 364 2.31 -16.39 13.73
C GLU A 364 3.65 -15.66 13.58
N GLU A 365 4.11 -15.44 12.35
CA GLU A 365 5.35 -14.73 12.02
C GLU A 365 5.13 -13.23 11.82
N VAL A 366 3.87 -12.80 11.73
CA VAL A 366 3.51 -11.42 11.43
C VAL A 366 3.00 -10.72 12.69
N VAL A 367 3.70 -9.64 13.06
CA VAL A 367 3.26 -8.70 14.10
C VAL A 367 2.46 -7.59 13.44
N ASP A 368 1.40 -7.10 14.09
CA ASP A 368 0.69 -5.91 13.63
C ASP A 368 1.64 -4.70 13.71
N PRO A 369 2.02 -4.09 12.57
CA PRO A 369 3.00 -3.02 12.56
C PRO A 369 2.45 -1.69 13.12
N ASN A 370 1.14 -1.64 13.40
CA ASN A 370 0.43 -0.47 13.90
C ASN A 370 -0.06 -0.67 15.35
N GLU A 371 0.22 -1.81 15.97
CA GLU A 371 -0.07 -2.02 17.39
C GLU A 371 0.67 -0.95 18.21
N PRO A 372 0.02 -0.20 19.11
CA PRO A 372 0.74 0.82 19.87
C PRO A 372 1.89 0.22 20.67
N LEU A 373 3.12 0.67 20.40
CA LEU A 373 4.25 0.35 21.28
C LEU A 373 3.91 0.78 22.72
N PRO A 374 4.38 0.03 23.73
CA PRO A 374 4.21 0.43 25.11
C PRO A 374 4.75 1.85 25.32
N VAL A 375 4.06 2.64 26.15
CA VAL A 375 4.59 3.94 26.58
C VAL A 375 5.80 3.68 27.47
N GLU A 376 6.98 3.96 26.95
CA GLU A 376 8.25 3.71 27.62
C GLU A 376 8.91 5.03 28.01
N SER A 377 9.78 4.98 29.02
CA SER A 377 10.49 6.15 29.54
C SER A 377 11.87 5.75 30.03
N GLY A 378 12.69 6.73 30.41
CA GLY A 378 14.02 6.50 30.96
C GLY A 378 15.13 6.66 29.94
N PHE A 379 16.37 6.58 30.45
CA PHE A 379 17.54 7.10 29.74
C PHE A 379 17.74 6.49 28.34
N PHE A 380 17.55 5.18 28.19
CA PHE A 380 17.66 4.55 26.87
C PHE A 380 16.61 5.09 25.88
N HIS A 381 15.33 5.08 26.28
CA HIS A 381 14.23 5.49 25.42
C HIS A 381 14.33 6.97 25.04
N GLU A 382 14.69 7.83 26.00
CA GLU A 382 14.67 9.29 25.82
C GLU A 382 15.96 9.86 25.23
N GLN A 383 17.12 9.21 25.45
CA GLN A 383 18.42 9.78 25.10
C GLN A 383 19.23 8.92 24.13
N VAL A 384 19.13 7.58 24.18
CA VAL A 384 19.95 6.68 23.35
C VAL A 384 19.23 6.29 22.07
N ARG A 385 17.97 5.84 22.17
CA ARG A 385 17.16 5.44 21.01
C ARG A 385 17.07 6.55 19.93
N PRO A 386 16.87 7.84 20.28
CA PRO A 386 16.86 8.90 19.27
C PRO A 386 18.17 9.02 18.49
N LEU A 387 19.32 8.63 19.07
CA LEU A 387 20.60 8.62 18.36
C LEU A 387 20.60 7.58 17.23
N PHE A 388 19.98 6.42 17.47
CA PHE A 388 19.90 5.34 16.50
C PHE A 388 18.87 5.61 15.40
N GLU A 389 17.77 6.26 15.74
CA GLU A 389 16.68 6.58 14.81
C GLU A 389 16.91 7.92 14.07
N SER A 390 17.96 8.66 14.43
CA SER A 390 18.34 9.92 13.79
C SER A 390 18.72 9.74 12.32
N GLN A 391 18.14 10.58 11.46
CA GLN A 391 18.48 10.68 10.03
C GLN A 391 19.92 11.09 9.75
N LYS A 392 20.60 11.70 10.73
CA LYS A 392 22.01 12.04 10.62
C LYS A 392 22.89 10.78 10.72
N ASN A 393 22.52 9.86 11.61
CA ASN A 393 23.37 8.72 11.98
C ASN A 393 22.99 7.45 11.20
N LEU A 394 21.75 7.37 10.70
CA LEU A 394 21.24 6.30 9.83
C LEU A 394 21.41 4.87 10.40
N CYS A 395 21.55 4.72 11.72
CA CYS A 395 21.74 3.41 12.33
C CYS A 395 20.52 2.51 12.11
N SER A 396 19.30 3.03 12.34
CA SER A 396 18.06 2.32 12.00
C SER A 396 17.92 2.06 10.50
N GLY A 397 18.51 2.88 9.64
CA GLY A 397 18.55 2.64 8.20
C GLY A 397 19.19 1.31 7.80
N CYS A 398 20.14 0.80 8.58
CA CYS A 398 20.79 -0.51 8.41
C CYS A 398 20.35 -1.57 9.43
N HIS A 399 19.68 -1.17 10.51
CA HIS A 399 19.34 -2.01 11.67
C HIS A 399 17.88 -1.83 12.11
N ALA A 400 16.93 -1.69 11.17
CA ALA A 400 15.51 -1.64 11.51
C ALA A 400 14.94 -3.04 11.82
N GLU A 401 13.66 -3.06 12.16
CA GLU A 401 12.88 -4.28 12.41
C GLU A 401 12.96 -5.29 11.27
N THR A 402 12.68 -4.84 10.04
CA THR A 402 12.94 -5.57 8.80
C THR A 402 14.37 -5.29 8.36
N GLY A 403 15.08 -6.27 7.80
CA GLY A 403 16.45 -6.08 7.30
C GLY A 403 17.51 -5.74 8.36
N ALA A 404 17.37 -6.27 9.57
CA ALA A 404 18.32 -6.19 10.68
C ALA A 404 19.73 -6.71 10.30
N ASN A 405 20.58 -5.86 9.72
CA ASN A 405 21.97 -6.26 9.40
C ASN A 405 22.68 -6.73 10.67
N ALA A 406 23.51 -7.76 10.53
CA ALA A 406 24.13 -8.47 11.65
C ALA A 406 23.12 -9.02 12.68
N LYS A 407 21.85 -9.19 12.30
CA LYS A 407 20.70 -9.54 13.17
C LYS A 407 20.50 -8.55 14.33
N LEU A 408 20.81 -7.28 14.09
CA LEU A 408 20.70 -6.22 15.07
C LEU A 408 19.52 -5.30 14.73
N ARG A 409 18.64 -5.07 15.72
CA ARG A 409 17.51 -4.13 15.64
C ARG A 409 17.78 -2.95 16.59
N LEU A 410 17.88 -1.74 16.06
CA LEU A 410 18.22 -0.52 16.79
C LEU A 410 17.10 0.54 16.77
N GLY A 411 16.02 0.30 16.04
CA GLY A 411 14.89 1.22 15.94
C GLY A 411 13.78 0.69 15.03
N GLY A 412 12.79 1.54 14.77
CA GLY A 412 11.57 1.18 14.05
C GLY A 412 10.44 0.85 15.01
N HIS A 413 9.48 0.03 14.58
CA HIS A 413 8.33 -0.34 15.39
C HIS A 413 8.66 -1.49 16.38
N VAL A 414 9.67 -1.25 17.22
CA VAL A 414 10.14 -2.18 18.26
C VAL A 414 10.21 -1.44 19.59
N SER A 415 9.79 -2.08 20.68
CA SER A 415 9.88 -1.48 22.01
C SER A 415 11.35 -1.23 22.40
N SER A 416 11.61 -0.15 23.14
CA SER A 416 12.93 0.12 23.72
C SER A 416 13.38 -1.03 24.62
N LYS A 417 12.47 -1.68 25.33
CA LYS A 417 12.76 -2.88 26.12
C LYS A 417 13.31 -4.01 25.25
N ASP A 418 12.68 -4.31 24.12
CA ASP A 418 13.11 -5.39 23.23
C ASP A 418 14.42 -5.05 22.51
N ILE A 419 14.63 -3.78 22.14
CA ILE A 419 15.92 -3.32 21.61
C ILE A 419 17.02 -3.56 22.65
N VAL A 420 16.83 -3.14 23.90
CA VAL A 420 17.82 -3.35 24.97
C VAL A 420 18.06 -4.83 25.23
N ALA A 421 17.02 -5.66 25.26
CA ALA A 421 17.16 -7.11 25.42
C ALA A 421 17.96 -7.76 24.28
N GLY A 422 17.80 -7.26 23.06
CA GLY A 422 18.55 -7.67 21.87
C GLY A 422 20.00 -7.15 21.82
N LEU A 423 20.38 -6.22 22.70
CA LEU A 423 21.72 -5.62 22.77
C LEU A 423 22.55 -6.14 23.94
N VAL A 424 21.96 -6.15 25.12
CA VAL A 424 22.70 -6.34 26.37
C VAL A 424 23.09 -7.80 26.55
N ASN A 425 24.39 -8.03 26.74
CA ASN A 425 25.03 -9.34 26.88
C ASN A 425 24.83 -10.29 25.68
N GLN A 426 24.37 -9.77 24.53
CA GLN A 426 24.20 -10.56 23.33
C GLN A 426 25.52 -10.66 22.56
N PRO A 427 25.91 -11.85 22.05
CA PRO A 427 27.10 -11.99 21.20
C PRO A 427 26.99 -11.13 19.93
N SER A 428 28.07 -10.44 19.57
CA SER A 428 28.13 -9.74 18.28
C SER A 428 28.48 -10.72 17.16
N ARG A 429 27.65 -10.80 16.12
CA ARG A 429 27.93 -11.64 14.93
C ARG A 429 29.20 -11.24 14.18
N ASP A 430 29.50 -9.94 14.22
CA ASP A 430 30.58 -9.31 13.47
C ASP A 430 31.67 -8.74 14.39
N GLY A 431 31.57 -8.98 15.70
CA GLY A 431 32.52 -8.52 16.72
C GLY A 431 33.40 -9.62 17.28
N GLY A 432 33.41 -10.82 16.69
CA GLY A 432 34.30 -11.90 17.09
C GLY A 432 34.07 -12.35 18.55
N GLN A 433 34.98 -11.97 19.45
CA GLN A 433 34.89 -12.25 20.88
C GLN A 433 34.01 -11.26 21.67
N PHE A 434 33.63 -10.13 21.07
CA PHE A 434 32.88 -9.09 21.76
C PHE A 434 31.37 -9.38 21.84
N GLN A 435 30.74 -8.85 22.89
CA GLN A 435 29.28 -8.70 22.99
C GLN A 435 28.84 -7.34 22.41
N LEU A 436 27.58 -7.24 21.98
CA LEU A 436 27.00 -6.01 21.44
C LEU A 436 27.07 -4.88 22.48
N VAL A 437 26.56 -5.12 23.70
CA VAL A 437 26.68 -4.23 24.85
C VAL A 437 27.04 -5.03 26.10
N VAL A 438 28.10 -4.61 26.79
CA VAL A 438 28.54 -5.12 28.09
C VAL A 438 28.22 -4.07 29.16
N PRO A 439 27.23 -4.31 30.03
CA PRO A 439 26.89 -3.40 31.13
C PRO A 439 28.11 -2.99 31.95
N GLY A 440 28.29 -1.68 32.16
CA GLY A 440 29.41 -1.11 32.92
C GLY A 440 30.71 -0.95 32.13
N GLU A 441 30.83 -1.55 30.94
CA GLU A 441 32.09 -1.63 30.20
C GLU A 441 31.95 -1.12 28.75
N PRO A 442 31.87 0.22 28.55
CA PRO A 442 31.70 0.80 27.21
C PRO A 442 32.82 0.42 26.24
N ASP A 443 34.06 0.36 26.72
CA ASP A 443 35.22 0.02 25.89
C ASP A 443 35.33 -1.49 25.58
N GLN A 444 34.45 -2.32 26.14
CA GLN A 444 34.26 -3.74 25.78
C GLN A 444 32.94 -3.98 25.01
N SER A 445 32.19 -2.92 24.70
CA SER A 445 30.91 -3.02 24.02
C SER A 445 31.07 -2.78 22.52
N TRP A 446 30.80 -3.80 21.70
CA TRP A 446 31.03 -3.74 20.25
C TRP A 446 30.26 -2.58 19.59
N LEU A 447 29.03 -2.32 20.02
CA LEU A 447 28.21 -1.23 19.49
C LEU A 447 28.90 0.13 19.67
N TYR A 448 29.43 0.40 20.86
CA TYR A 448 30.15 1.65 21.14
C TYR A 448 31.46 1.73 20.34
N LEU A 449 32.24 0.64 20.30
CA LEU A 449 33.49 0.58 19.55
C LEU A 449 33.28 0.87 18.06
N LYS A 450 32.20 0.35 17.46
CA LYS A 450 31.85 0.60 16.06
C LYS A 450 31.38 2.04 15.84
N ALA A 451 30.46 2.54 16.66
CA ALA A 451 29.94 3.90 16.56
C ALA A 451 31.02 4.97 16.79
N ALA A 452 32.02 4.68 17.65
CA ALA A 452 33.14 5.57 17.96
C ALA A 452 34.31 5.47 16.96
N GLY A 453 34.24 4.56 15.98
CA GLY A 453 35.34 4.30 15.04
C GLY A 453 36.60 3.70 15.70
N LYS A 454 36.43 2.95 16.79
CA LYS A 454 37.51 2.31 17.57
C LYS A 454 37.61 0.79 17.37
N ALA A 455 36.69 0.20 16.61
CA ALA A 455 36.60 -1.25 16.42
C ALA A 455 37.89 -1.89 15.86
N GLU A 456 38.61 -1.20 14.96
CA GLU A 456 39.87 -1.68 14.39
C GLU A 456 41.01 -1.81 15.40
N THR A 457 41.11 -0.88 16.34
CA THR A 457 42.16 -0.87 17.36
C THR A 457 41.78 -1.61 18.63
N ALA A 458 40.54 -2.09 18.74
CA ALA A 458 40.02 -2.82 19.89
C ALA A 458 40.56 -4.26 20.03
N GLY A 459 41.36 -4.74 19.07
CA GLY A 459 41.95 -6.08 19.12
C GLY A 459 40.91 -7.20 18.90
N CYS A 460 39.90 -6.94 18.09
CA CYS A 460 38.88 -7.94 17.73
C CYS A 460 39.52 -9.16 17.05
N GLN A 461 39.09 -10.34 17.48
CA GLN A 461 39.54 -11.66 17.05
C GLN A 461 38.31 -12.52 16.71
N PRO A 462 38.30 -13.23 15.58
CA PRO A 462 37.20 -14.16 15.26
C PRO A 462 37.00 -15.20 16.38
N SER A 463 35.74 -15.60 16.59
CA SER A 463 35.39 -16.68 17.52
C SER A 463 34.78 -17.86 16.75
N SER A 464 34.46 -18.96 17.45
CA SER A 464 33.83 -20.14 16.84
C SER A 464 32.46 -19.86 16.24
N SER A 465 31.81 -18.75 16.60
CA SER A 465 30.44 -18.41 16.20
C SER A 465 30.29 -17.03 15.56
N ALA A 466 31.37 -16.25 15.44
CA ALA A 466 31.30 -14.88 14.95
C ALA A 466 32.57 -14.47 14.20
N GLN A 467 32.38 -13.70 13.12
CA GLN A 467 33.47 -13.07 12.40
C GLN A 467 33.88 -11.78 13.10
N CYS A 468 35.09 -11.30 12.79
CA CYS A 468 35.54 -9.99 13.24
C CYS A 468 35.57 -9.03 12.04
N ILE A 469 34.66 -8.05 12.02
CA ILE A 469 34.54 -7.04 10.97
C ILE A 469 34.79 -5.65 11.57
N PRO A 470 36.07 -5.22 11.67
CA PRO A 470 36.48 -4.03 12.41
C PRO A 470 36.17 -2.69 11.72
N GLY A 471 35.67 -2.70 10.48
CA GLY A 471 35.39 -1.46 9.75
C GLY A 471 34.47 -0.51 10.50
N VAL A 472 34.57 0.79 10.24
CA VAL A 472 33.67 1.78 10.84
C VAL A 472 32.22 1.54 10.45
N MET A 473 31.28 1.93 11.33
CA MET A 473 29.85 1.86 11.02
C MET A 473 29.48 2.98 10.02
N PRO A 474 28.84 2.67 8.88
CA PRO A 474 28.32 3.68 7.96
C PRO A 474 27.35 4.65 8.66
N PRO A 475 27.15 5.88 8.14
CA PRO A 475 27.64 6.42 6.86
C PRO A 475 29.10 6.89 6.88
N SER A 476 29.79 6.78 8.02
CA SER A 476 31.20 7.14 8.12
C SER A 476 32.09 6.17 7.33
N MET A 477 33.11 6.71 6.65
CA MET A 477 34.11 5.91 5.92
C MET A 477 35.48 5.84 6.63
N ALA A 478 35.74 6.69 7.63
CA ALA A 478 37.06 6.76 8.28
C ALA A 478 37.05 7.27 9.74
N GLY A 479 35.88 7.52 10.34
CA GLY A 479 35.77 8.09 11.68
C GLY A 479 34.52 7.67 12.45
N PRO A 480 34.23 8.31 13.59
CA PRO A 480 33.02 8.04 14.36
C PRO A 480 31.74 8.28 13.54
N THR A 481 30.76 7.41 13.72
CA THR A 481 29.40 7.56 13.17
C THR A 481 28.60 8.58 13.96
N LEU A 482 28.79 8.60 15.28
CA LEU A 482 28.14 9.52 16.21
C LEU A 482 29.08 10.67 16.57
N SER A 483 28.53 11.87 16.82
CA SER A 483 29.32 13.00 17.35
C SER A 483 29.84 12.74 18.77
N ALA A 484 30.76 13.58 19.24
CA ALA A 484 31.33 13.43 20.58
C ALA A 484 30.28 13.46 21.71
N GLU A 485 29.26 14.31 21.59
CA GLU A 485 28.16 14.42 22.56
C GLU A 485 27.26 13.18 22.51
N GLU A 486 26.88 12.73 21.31
CA GLU A 486 26.08 11.51 21.12
C GLU A 486 26.83 10.25 21.61
N LEU A 487 28.14 10.18 21.38
CA LEU A 487 29.00 9.14 21.95
C LEU A 487 29.09 9.19 23.46
N ALA A 488 29.09 10.39 24.06
CA ALA A 488 29.06 10.53 25.51
C ALA A 488 27.75 10.00 26.09
N THR A 489 26.61 10.30 25.46
CA THR A 489 25.30 9.74 25.83
C THR A 489 25.27 8.22 25.74
N LEU A 490 25.73 7.65 24.62
CA LEU A 490 25.79 6.18 24.46
C LEU A 490 26.74 5.55 25.49
N ARG A 491 27.91 6.14 25.71
CA ARG A 491 28.90 5.67 26.69
C ARG A 491 28.33 5.70 28.11
N GLN A 492 27.62 6.77 28.47
CA GLN A 492 27.00 6.94 29.78
C GLN A 492 25.98 5.85 30.05
N TRP A 493 25.06 5.60 29.11
CA TRP A 493 24.07 4.53 29.25
C TRP A 493 24.73 3.16 29.51
N ILE A 494 25.78 2.82 28.76
CA ILE A 494 26.48 1.55 28.95
C ILE A 494 27.18 1.53 30.32
N ALA A 495 27.88 2.60 30.69
CA ALA A 495 28.57 2.72 31.98
C ALA A 495 27.61 2.61 33.17
N ASP A 496 26.38 3.11 33.03
CA ASP A 496 25.31 3.02 34.04
C ASP A 496 24.63 1.65 34.08
N GLY A 497 25.16 0.66 33.37
CA GLY A 497 24.69 -0.72 33.38
C GLY A 497 23.71 -1.08 32.26
N ALA A 498 23.56 -0.21 31.25
CA ALA A 498 22.75 -0.46 30.06
C ALA A 498 21.28 -0.84 30.35
N ALA A 499 20.68 -0.21 31.35
CA ALA A 499 19.30 -0.51 31.74
C ALA A 499 18.30 -0.14 30.63
N GLY A 500 17.28 -0.99 30.46
CA GLY A 500 16.12 -0.71 29.63
C GLY A 500 15.09 0.17 30.34
N PRO A 501 14.01 0.57 29.64
CA PRO A 501 12.88 1.24 30.27
C PRO A 501 12.25 0.35 31.39
N PRO A 502 11.69 0.96 32.44
CA PRO A 502 11.13 0.26 33.61
C PRO A 502 9.86 -0.55 33.30
#